data_AF-A0A7C6WXQ7-F1
#
_entry.id   AF-A0A7C6WXQ7-F1
#
_cell.length_a   1.000
_cell.length_b   1.000
_cell.length_c   1.000
_cell.angle_alpha   90.00
_cell.angle_beta   90.00
_cell.angle_gamma   90.00
#
_symmetry.space_group_name_H-M   'P 1'
#
loop_
_entity.id
_entity.type
_entity.pdbx_description
1 polymer ?
#
loop_
_entity_poly.entity_id
_entity_poly.type
_entity_poly.pdbx_seq_one_letter_code
_entity_poly.pdbx_strand_id
1 'polypeptide(L)'
;MKCFKVIEELQDLIINSSKIPLSNKVVISQEQILNLLDELLRVIPDDLTEAQKIIEERQRILIEAQQEGEIIVKEAQNTIE
;
A
#
# COMPACT_ATOMS: atom_id res chain seq x y z
N MET A 1 1.77 6.07 1.82
CA MET A 1 1.56 4.78 2.52
C MET A 1 2.41 4.81 3.77
N LYS A 2 1.87 4.36 4.90
CA LYS A 2 2.56 4.48 6.19
C LYS A 2 3.85 3.64 6.21
N CYS A 3 3.89 2.53 5.45
CA CYS A 3 5.07 1.68 5.33
C CYS A 3 6.30 2.42 4.77
N PHE A 4 6.10 3.36 3.83
CA PHE A 4 7.20 4.14 3.26
C PHE A 4 7.87 5.02 4.30
N LYS A 5 7.12 5.58 5.26
CA LYS A 5 7.69 6.40 6.32
C LYS A 5 8.63 5.58 7.21
N VAL A 6 8.21 4.38 7.58
CA VAL A 6 9.05 3.49 8.41
C VAL A 6 10.31 3.05 7.64
N ILE A 7 10.21 2.86 6.32
CA ILE A 7 11.37 2.57 5.46
C ILE A 7 12.32 3.78 5.39
N GLU A 8 11.79 5.00 5.26
CA GLU A 8 12.57 6.24 5.28
C GLU A 8 13.31 6.39 6.61
N GLU A 9 12.62 6.15 7.73
CA GLU A 9 13.22 6.19 9.08
C GLU A 9 14.32 5.12 9.26
N LEU A 10 14.14 3.92 8.71
CA LEU A 10 15.18 2.89 8.67
C LEU A 10 16.40 3.34 7.85
N GLN A 11 16.18 3.97 6.69
CA GLN A 11 17.28 4.50 5.87
C GLN A 11 18.02 5.61 6.60
N ASP A 12 17.29 6.55 7.21
CA ASP A 12 17.87 7.65 7.97
C ASP A 12 18.67 7.13 9.18
N LEU A 13 18.17 6.10 9.88
CA LEU A 13 18.90 5.45 10.95
C LEU A 13 20.24 4.91 10.43
N ILE A 14 20.25 4.20 9.30
CA ILE A 14 21.47 3.62 8.72
C ILE A 14 22.44 4.72 8.25
N ILE A 15 21.95 5.77 7.59
CA ILE A 15 22.77 6.85 7.04
C ILE A 15 23.47 7.64 8.15
N ASN A 16 22.75 7.92 9.24
CA ASN A 16 23.23 8.73 10.35
C ASN A 16 23.98 7.91 11.42
N SER A 17 24.08 6.60 11.25
CA SER A 17 24.78 5.71 12.19
C SER A 17 26.29 5.85 12.12
N SER A 18 26.94 5.57 13.25
CA SER A 18 28.40 5.59 13.38
C SER A 18 29.04 4.59 12.42
N LYS A 19 29.82 5.09 11.45
CA LYS A 19 30.55 4.26 10.48
C LYS A 19 31.79 3.65 11.10
N ILE A 20 32.10 2.40 10.74
CA ILE A 20 33.36 1.74 11.12
C ILE A 20 34.43 2.12 10.10
N PRO A 21 35.57 2.74 10.51
CA PRO A 21 36.64 3.15 9.60
C PRO A 21 37.13 2.02 8.69
N LEU A 22 37.49 2.38 7.45
CA LEU A 22 37.98 1.44 6.42
C LEU A 22 37.00 0.29 6.09
N SER A 23 35.70 0.48 6.33
CA SER A 23 34.66 -0.51 6.00
C SER A 23 33.36 0.16 5.54
N ASN A 24 32.49 -0.61 4.88
CA ASN A 24 31.12 -0.19 4.54
C ASN A 24 30.10 -0.57 5.61
N LYS A 25 30.53 -0.72 6.87
CA LYS A 25 29.67 -1.14 7.98
C LYS A 25 29.34 0.04 8.89
N VAL A 26 28.16 -0.02 9.50
CA VAL A 26 27.67 0.93 10.50
C VAL A 26 27.37 0.21 11.81
N VAL A 27 27.50 0.93 12.92
CA VAL A 27 27.10 0.48 14.26
C VAL A 27 25.70 1.02 14.53
N ILE A 28 24.75 0.12 14.74
CA ILE A 28 23.35 0.43 15.02
C ILE A 28 22.94 -0.27 16.32
N SER A 29 22.08 0.38 17.12
CA SER A 29 21.43 -0.28 18.25
C SER A 29 20.49 -1.38 17.76
N GLN A 30 20.73 -2.60 18.24
CA GLN A 30 19.88 -3.75 17.91
C GLN A 30 18.41 -3.51 18.30
N GLU A 31 18.17 -2.88 19.44
CA GLU A 31 16.81 -2.56 19.90
C GLU A 31 16.11 -1.59 18.93
N GLN A 32 16.81 -0.54 18.49
CA GLN A 32 16.22 0.46 17.60
C GLN A 32 15.82 -0.13 16.25
N ILE A 33 16.69 -0.94 15.64
CA ILE A 33 16.38 -1.55 14.33
C ILE A 33 15.26 -2.60 14.45
N LEU A 34 15.24 -3.38 15.53
CA LEU A 34 14.15 -4.34 15.74
C LEU A 34 12.80 -3.65 15.94
N ASN A 35 12.76 -2.55 16.70
CA ASN A 35 11.53 -1.78 16.89
C ASN A 35 10.97 -1.23 15.57
N LEU A 36 11.82 -0.66 14.72
CA LEU A 36 11.42 -0.16 13.40
C LEU A 36 10.97 -1.30 12.47
N LEU A 37 11.62 -2.46 12.53
CA LEU A 37 11.22 -3.63 11.75
C LEU A 37 9.85 -4.17 12.21
N ASP A 38 9.60 -4.23 13.52
CA ASP A 38 8.30 -4.64 14.07
C ASP A 38 7.19 -3.66 13.69
N GLU A 39 7.49 -2.35 13.69
CA GLU A 39 6.55 -1.34 13.21
C GLU A 39 6.26 -1.50 11.71
N LEU A 40 7.29 -1.70 10.89
CA LEU A 40 7.13 -1.93 9.46
C LEU A 40 6.24 -3.15 9.19
N LEU A 41 6.49 -4.25 9.90
CA LEU A 41 5.68 -5.48 9.80
C LEU A 41 4.22 -5.28 10.23
N ARG A 42 3.96 -4.39 11.19
CA ARG A 42 2.59 -4.04 11.61
C ARG A 42 1.85 -3.21 10.56
N VAL A 43 2.57 -2.31 9.88
CA VAL A 43 1.96 -1.33 8.97
C VAL A 43 1.72 -1.89 7.56
N ILE A 44 2.57 -2.81 7.08
CA ILE A 44 2.44 -3.39 5.73
C ILE A 44 1.08 -4.07 5.49
N PRO A 45 0.56 -4.91 6.41
CA PRO A 45 -0.74 -5.57 6.21
C PRO A 45 -1.90 -4.58 6.04
N ASP A 46 -1.90 -3.49 6.80
CA ASP A 46 -2.92 -2.45 6.73
C ASP A 46 -2.90 -1.75 5.36
N ASP A 47 -1.72 -1.30 4.93
CA ASP A 47 -1.53 -0.64 3.63
C ASP A 47 -1.88 -1.58 2.46
N LEU A 48 -1.57 -2.89 2.57
CA LEU A 48 -1.93 -3.90 1.55
C LEU A 48 -3.44 -4.15 1.51
N THR A 49 -4.08 -4.22 2.67
CA THR A 49 -5.54 -4.39 2.78
C THR A 49 -6.27 -3.20 2.17
N GLU A 50 -5.79 -1.98 2.41
CA GLU A 50 -6.34 -0.77 1.80
C GLU A 50 -6.19 -0.81 0.27
N ALA A 51 -5.04 -1.21 -0.25
CA ALA A 51 -4.83 -1.36 -1.69
C ALA A 51 -5.77 -2.42 -2.31
N GLN A 52 -5.98 -3.56 -1.65
CA GLN A 52 -6.93 -4.58 -2.09
C GLN A 52 -8.36 -4.06 -2.14
N LYS A 53 -8.81 -3.33 -1.10
CA LYS A 53 -10.14 -2.72 -1.09
C LYS A 53 -10.36 -1.75 -2.24
N ILE A 54 -9.35 -0.95 -2.59
CA ILE A 54 -9.43 -0.03 -3.74
C ILE A 54 -9.62 -0.82 -5.05
N ILE A 55 -8.92 -1.95 -5.20
CA ILE A 55 -9.03 -2.80 -6.40
C ILE A 55 -10.43 -3.45 -6.47
N GLU A 56 -10.92 -4.00 -5.37
CA GLU A 56 -12.25 -4.61 -5.27
C GLU A 56 -13.35 -3.58 -5.57
N GLU A 57 -13.25 -2.39 -4.99
CA GLU A 57 -14.21 -1.31 -5.19
C GLU A 57 -14.24 -0.84 -6.64
N ARG A 58 -13.06 -0.72 -7.27
CA ARG A 58 -12.97 -0.41 -8.71
C ARG A 58 -13.68 -1.48 -9.55
N GLN A 59 -13.54 -2.76 -9.22
CA GLN A 59 -14.22 -3.83 -9.94
C GLN A 59 -15.73 -3.75 -9.75
N ARG A 60 -16.19 -3.49 -8.53
CA ARG A 60 -17.61 -3.29 -8.22
C ARG A 60 -18.22 -2.17 -9.07
N ILE A 61 -17.59 -1.00 -9.09
CA ILE A 61 -18.04 0.16 -9.87
C ILE A 61 -18.17 -0.19 -11.37
N LEU A 62 -17.20 -0.93 -11.93
CA LEU A 62 -17.23 -1.33 -13.34
C LEU A 62 -18.40 -2.27 -13.65
N ILE A 63 -18.67 -3.22 -12.75
CA ILE A 63 -19.79 -4.16 -12.90
C ILE A 63 -21.13 -3.42 -12.80
N GLU A 64 -21.28 -2.55 -11.81
CA GLU A 64 -22.50 -1.73 -11.63
C GLU A 64 -22.76 -0.86 -12.86
N ALA A 65 -21.74 -0.16 -13.36
CA ALA A 65 -21.87 0.68 -14.56
C ALA A 65 -22.23 -0.13 -15.82
N GLN A 66 -21.68 -1.34 -15.97
CA GLN A 66 -22.03 -2.22 -17.09
C GLN A 66 -23.50 -2.67 -16.99
N GLN A 67 -23.95 -3.09 -15.80
CA GLN A 67 -25.33 -3.51 -15.57
C GLN A 67 -26.33 -2.38 -15.83
N GLU A 68 -26.05 -1.17 -15.34
CA GLU A 68 -26.86 0.01 -15.61
C GLU A 68 -26.93 0.32 -17.12
N GLY A 69 -25.80 0.24 -17.82
CA GLY A 69 -25.76 0.41 -19.27
C GLY A 69 -26.62 -0.61 -20.02
N GLU A 70 -26.56 -1.89 -19.62
CA GLU A 70 -27.38 -2.95 -20.21
C GLU A 70 -28.87 -2.72 -19.97
N ILE A 71 -29.26 -2.25 -18.77
CA ILE A 71 -30.65 -1.89 -18.45
C ILE A 71 -31.13 -0.75 -19.37
N ILE A 72 -30.36 0.33 -19.50
CA ILE A 72 -30.72 1.49 -20.34
C ILE A 72 -30.91 1.07 -21.79
N VAL A 73 -30.00 0.24 -22.34
CA VAL A 73 -30.12 -0.25 -23.72
C VAL A 73 -31.37 -1.10 -23.90
N LYS A 74 -31.66 -1.99 -22.94
CA LYS A 74 -32.84 -2.86 -22.98
C LYS A 74 -34.14 -2.05 -22.90
N GLU A 75 -34.21 -1.04 -22.03
CA GLU A 75 -35.37 -0.15 -21.92
C GLU A 75 -35.60 0.67 -23.20
N ALA A 76 -34.52 1.17 -23.81
CA ALA A 76 -34.60 1.88 -25.08
C ALA A 76 -35.11 0.97 -26.21
N GLN A 77 -34.66 -0.30 -26.26
CA GLN A 77 -35.14 -1.28 -27.23
C GLN A 77 -36.63 -1.58 -27.05
N ASN A 78 -37.10 -1.77 -25.82
CA ASN A 78 -38.51 -2.03 -25.52
C ASN A 78 -39.44 -0.85 -25.86
N THR A 79 -38.91 0.37 -25.97
CA THR A 79 -39.71 1.58 -26.28
C THR A 79 -39.92 1.74 -27.80
N ILE A 80 -39.19 1.00 -28.64
CA ILE A 80 -39.26 1.07 -30.10
C ILE A 80 -40.22 0.01 -30.68
N GLU A 81 -40.53 -1.04 -29.93
CA GLU A 81 -41.64 -2.00 -30.21
C GLU A 81 -43.00 -1.45 -29.79
#